data_AF-A8F5Q5-F1
#
_entry.id   AF-A8F5Q5-F1
#
_cell.length_a   1.000
_cell.length_b   1.000
_cell.length_c   1.000
_cell.angle_alpha   90.00
_cell.angle_beta   90.00
_cell.angle_gamma   90.00
#
_symmetry.space_group_name_H-M   'P 1'
#
loop_
_entity.id
_entity.type
_entity.pdbx_description
1 polymer ?
#
loop_
_entity_poly.entity_id
_entity_poly.type
_entity_poly.pdbx_seq_one_letter_code
_entity_poly.pdbx_strand_id
1 'polypeptide(L)'
;MVSLGDLLSIALKIEASGYEFYSNLSRQHSDSLQKFFSDLAEQERQHQEIFRKLIEDDKKKNASLSNWIEEETAGYLKSLADVSIFPNIEKMKTNMTSQDALNFAIGVEKDSIIFYSELIPYIEEEKQIIKEIIAEEKRHLMDLLSIKL
;
A
#
# COMPACT_ATOMS: atom_id res chain seq x y z
N MET A 1 12.23 19.09 7.12
CA MET A 1 12.96 17.81 6.94
C MET A 1 12.12 16.67 7.50
N VAL A 2 11.96 15.59 6.74
CA VAL A 2 11.10 14.44 7.10
C VAL A 2 11.96 13.18 7.21
N SER A 3 11.67 12.31 8.16
CA SER A 3 12.45 11.07 8.34
C SER A 3 11.96 9.97 7.39
N LEU A 4 12.82 8.99 7.09
CA LEU A 4 12.41 7.78 6.40
C LEU A 4 11.26 7.06 7.14
N GLY A 5 11.34 6.97 8.47
CA GLY A 5 10.28 6.42 9.30
C GLY A 5 8.91 7.09 9.13
N ASP A 6 8.86 8.40 8.83
CA ASP A 6 7.59 9.09 8.54
C ASP A 6 7.01 8.62 7.20
N LEU A 7 7.83 8.43 6.16
CA LEU A 7 7.36 7.90 4.88
C LEU A 7 6.96 6.43 4.95
N LEU A 8 7.71 5.61 5.70
CA LEU A 8 7.33 4.23 5.98
C LEU A 8 6.02 4.15 6.77
N SER A 9 5.72 5.14 7.62
CA SER A 9 4.43 5.24 8.30
C SER A 9 3.27 5.54 7.34
N ILE A 10 3.53 6.28 6.26
CA ILE A 10 2.54 6.45 5.18
C ILE A 10 2.31 5.12 4.46
N ALA A 11 3.38 4.39 4.12
CA ALA A 11 3.29 3.06 3.52
C ALA A 11 2.48 2.09 4.41
N LEU A 12 2.78 2.03 5.71
CA LEU A 12 1.98 1.25 6.67
C LEU A 12 0.49 1.62 6.64
N LYS A 13 0.18 2.92 6.53
CA LYS A 13 -1.21 3.38 6.44
C LYS A 13 -1.87 2.96 5.13
N ILE A 14 -1.13 2.94 4.02
CA ILE A 14 -1.62 2.44 2.72
C ILE A 14 -2.05 0.98 2.86
N GLU A 15 -1.17 0.11 3.35
CA GLU A 15 -1.45 -1.32 3.57
C GLU A 15 -2.59 -1.57 4.57
N ALA A 16 -2.66 -0.79 5.65
CA ALA A 16 -3.78 -0.85 6.59
C ALA A 16 -5.11 -0.50 5.94
N SER A 17 -5.09 0.47 5.03
CA SER A 17 -6.27 0.87 4.28
C SER A 17 -6.64 -0.19 3.23
N GLY A 18 -5.66 -0.79 2.55
CA GLY A 18 -5.84 -1.92 1.62
C GLY A 18 -6.47 -3.14 2.30
N TYR A 19 -5.98 -3.50 3.50
CA TYR A 19 -6.56 -4.57 4.31
C TYR A 19 -8.05 -4.35 4.60
N GLU A 20 -8.43 -3.16 5.09
CA GLU A 20 -9.82 -2.84 5.38
C GLU A 20 -10.67 -2.87 4.11
N PHE A 21 -10.12 -2.37 2.99
CA PHE A 21 -10.78 -2.36 1.70
C PHE A 21 -11.09 -3.77 1.19
N TYR A 22 -10.10 -4.66 1.13
CA TYR A 22 -10.29 -6.04 0.68
C TYR A 22 -11.13 -6.87 1.67
N SER A 23 -11.01 -6.60 2.97
CA SER A 23 -11.88 -7.20 4.00
C SER A 23 -13.34 -6.77 3.84
N ASN A 24 -13.61 -5.56 3.34
CA ASN A 24 -14.96 -5.12 3.02
C ASN A 24 -15.49 -5.79 1.75
N LEU A 25 -14.67 -5.88 0.69
CA LEU A 25 -15.06 -6.56 -0.54
C LEU A 25 -15.36 -8.04 -0.32
N SER A 26 -14.54 -8.74 0.46
CA SER A 26 -14.78 -10.16 0.76
C SER A 26 -16.12 -10.41 1.47
N ARG A 27 -16.61 -9.44 2.25
CA ARG A 27 -17.91 -9.49 2.93
C ARG A 27 -19.10 -9.18 1.99
N GLN A 28 -18.87 -8.47 0.89
CA GLN A 28 -19.91 -8.04 -0.05
C GLN A 28 -20.11 -9.01 -1.23
N HIS A 29 -19.13 -9.88 -1.49
CA HIS A 29 -19.18 -10.87 -2.56
C HIS A 29 -19.36 -12.29 -2.00
N SER A 30 -19.78 -13.21 -2.87
CA SER A 30 -19.88 -14.65 -2.57
C SER A 30 -18.85 -15.47 -3.37
N ASP A 31 -18.69 -16.73 -2.98
CA ASP A 31 -17.97 -17.75 -3.74
C ASP A 31 -16.48 -17.43 -3.97
N SER A 32 -16.01 -17.56 -5.22
CA SER A 32 -14.59 -17.41 -5.57
C SER A 32 -14.06 -15.99 -5.34
N LEU A 33 -14.89 -14.96 -5.55
CA LEU A 33 -14.50 -13.57 -5.32
C LEU A 33 -14.34 -13.25 -3.83
N GLN A 34 -15.18 -13.82 -2.97
CA GLN A 34 -15.01 -13.69 -1.52
C GLN A 34 -13.65 -14.23 -1.08
N LYS A 35 -13.29 -15.44 -1.53
CA LYS A 35 -12.00 -16.04 -1.20
C LYS A 35 -10.85 -15.20 -1.74
N PHE A 36 -10.92 -14.78 -2.99
CA PHE A 36 -9.89 -13.95 -3.61
C PHE A 36 -9.62 -12.66 -2.83
N PHE A 37 -10.65 -11.89 -2.50
CA PHE A 37 -10.48 -10.66 -1.71
C PHE A 37 -10.03 -10.93 -0.27
N SER A 38 -10.44 -12.06 0.33
CA SER A 38 -9.92 -12.46 1.64
C SER A 38 -8.43 -12.79 1.59
N ASP A 39 -7.96 -13.45 0.51
CA ASP A 39 -6.56 -13.80 0.33
C ASP A 39 -5.69 -12.55 0.05
N LEU A 40 -6.23 -11.55 -0.66
CA LEU A 40 -5.58 -10.23 -0.80
C LEU A 40 -5.49 -9.50 0.54
N ALA A 41 -6.59 -9.42 1.30
CA ALA A 41 -6.57 -8.77 2.61
C ALA A 41 -5.48 -9.34 3.53
N GLU A 42 -5.31 -10.66 3.56
CA GLU A 42 -4.27 -11.27 4.39
C GLU A 42 -2.85 -10.92 3.91
N GLN A 43 -2.62 -10.73 2.60
CA GLN A 43 -1.35 -10.25 2.05
C GLN A 43 -1.07 -8.80 2.49
N GLU A 44 -2.04 -7.89 2.39
CA GLU A 44 -1.91 -6.51 2.91
C GLU A 44 -1.57 -6.49 4.41
N ARG A 45 -2.17 -7.40 5.18
CA ARG A 45 -1.86 -7.54 6.61
C ARG A 45 -0.41 -7.95 6.83
N GLN A 46 0.14 -8.83 6.00
CA GLN A 46 1.54 -9.24 6.07
C GLN A 46 2.46 -8.06 5.72
N HIS A 47 2.13 -7.29 4.70
CA HIS A 47 2.86 -6.07 4.35
C HIS A 47 2.86 -5.04 5.48
N GLN A 48 1.72 -4.82 6.17
CA GLN A 48 1.67 -3.96 7.36
C GLN A 48 2.69 -4.36 8.42
N GLU A 49 2.80 -5.66 8.71
CA GLU A 49 3.75 -6.15 9.70
C GLU A 49 5.21 -5.99 9.24
N ILE A 50 5.47 -6.07 7.93
CA ILE A 50 6.78 -5.75 7.37
C ILE A 50 7.08 -4.26 7.56
N PHE A 51 6.20 -3.35 7.15
CA PHE A 51 6.41 -1.91 7.33
C PHE A 51 6.54 -1.50 8.80
N ARG A 52 5.77 -2.13 9.71
CA ARG A 52 5.91 -1.91 11.16
C ARG A 52 7.33 -2.22 11.64
N LYS A 53 7.91 -3.35 11.21
CA LYS A 53 9.28 -3.73 11.54
C LYS A 53 10.30 -2.76 10.94
N LEU A 54 10.12 -2.35 9.68
CA LEU A 54 11.00 -1.36 9.04
C LEU A 54 11.03 -0.04 9.81
N ILE A 55 9.88 0.44 10.29
CA ILE A 55 9.78 1.65 11.13
C ILE A 55 10.51 1.45 12.47
N GLU A 56 10.36 0.29 13.10
CA GLU A 56 11.06 -0.02 14.36
C GLU A 56 12.58 -0.08 14.19
N ASP A 57 13.06 -0.64 13.08
CA ASP A 57 14.48 -0.77 12.79
C ASP A 57 15.11 0.57 12.42
N ASP A 58 14.41 1.42 11.65
CA ASP A 58 14.84 2.81 11.39
C ASP A 58 14.99 3.60 12.71
N LYS A 59 14.05 3.45 13.65
CA LYS A 59 14.12 4.09 14.97
C LYS A 59 15.34 3.64 15.80
N LYS A 60 15.72 2.36 15.72
CA LYS A 60 16.88 1.81 16.46
C LYS A 60 18.22 2.30 15.91
N LYS A 61 18.28 2.68 14.63
CA LYS A 61 19.52 3.08 13.96
C LYS A 61 20.05 4.46 14.37
N ASN A 62 19.39 5.17 15.30
CA ASN A 62 19.67 6.57 15.68
C ASN A 62 19.69 7.47 14.44
N ALA A 63 18.55 8.09 14.11
CA ALA A 63 18.34 8.94 12.94
C ALA A 63 19.53 9.89 12.65
N SER A 64 20.46 9.40 11.83
CA SER A 64 21.58 10.17 11.32
C SER A 64 21.06 11.20 10.32
N LEU A 65 21.79 12.30 10.10
CA LEU A 65 21.46 13.29 9.07
C LEU A 65 21.31 12.68 7.66
N SER A 66 21.87 11.49 7.44
CA SER A 66 21.73 10.69 6.22
C SER A 66 20.32 10.12 5.96
N ASN A 67 19.46 10.02 6.98
CA ASN A 67 18.11 9.44 6.84
C ASN A 67 17.03 10.51 6.60
N TRP A 68 17.44 11.76 6.41
CA TRP A 68 16.51 12.87 6.21
C TRP A 68 16.23 13.06 4.73
N ILE A 69 14.95 13.22 4.45
CA ILE A 69 14.43 13.44 3.11
C ILE A 69 14.01 14.90 3.01
N GLU A 70 14.27 15.50 1.85
CA GLU A 70 13.88 16.87 1.55
C GLU A 70 12.36 17.05 1.70
N GLU A 71 11.97 18.19 2.24
CA GLU A 71 10.57 18.44 2.61
C GLU A 71 9.65 18.50 1.39
N GLU A 72 10.16 18.97 0.25
CA GLU A 72 9.44 18.95 -1.03
C GLU A 72 9.15 17.52 -1.48
N THR A 73 10.15 16.63 -1.47
CA THR A 73 9.98 15.22 -1.80
C THR A 73 8.98 14.53 -0.87
N ALA A 74 9.15 14.72 0.44
CA ALA A 74 8.25 14.12 1.41
C ALA A 74 6.83 14.67 1.28
N GLY A 75 6.69 15.96 0.96
CA GLY A 75 5.41 16.61 0.66
C GLY A 75 4.75 16.04 -0.59
N TYR A 76 5.52 15.77 -1.65
CA TYR A 76 5.05 15.09 -2.86
C TYR A 76 4.53 13.69 -2.56
N LEU A 77 5.31 12.85 -1.86
CA LEU A 77 4.91 11.48 -1.53
C LEU A 77 3.67 11.46 -0.63
N LYS A 78 3.64 12.31 0.38
CA LYS A 78 2.45 12.47 1.23
C LYS A 78 1.23 12.87 0.39
N SER A 79 1.39 13.82 -0.52
CA SER A 79 0.30 14.26 -1.41
C SER A 79 -0.15 13.15 -2.36
N LEU A 80 0.77 12.33 -2.88
CA LEU A 80 0.44 11.17 -3.69
C LEU A 80 -0.45 10.19 -2.92
N ALA A 81 -0.09 9.86 -1.67
CA ALA A 81 -0.90 9.01 -0.81
C ALA A 81 -2.25 9.66 -0.45
N ASP A 82 -2.25 10.93 -0.05
CA ASP A 82 -3.43 11.68 0.41
C ASP A 82 -4.43 12.00 -0.72
N VAL A 83 -3.99 12.09 -1.97
CA VAL A 83 -4.85 12.46 -3.11
C VAL A 83 -5.25 11.26 -3.94
N SER A 84 -4.35 10.29 -4.14
CA SER A 84 -4.59 9.16 -5.04
C SER A 84 -5.00 7.88 -4.30
N ILE A 85 -4.44 7.61 -3.12
CA ILE A 85 -4.60 6.30 -2.46
C ILE A 85 -5.72 6.34 -1.40
N PHE A 86 -5.63 7.22 -0.41
CA PHE A 86 -6.61 7.26 0.70
C PHE A 86 -8.03 7.68 0.31
N PRO A 87 -8.25 8.74 -0.52
CA PRO A 87 -9.61 9.14 -0.90
C PRO A 87 -10.30 8.08 -1.72
N ASN A 88 -9.49 7.29 -2.42
CA ASN A 88 -9.97 6.13 -3.09
C ASN A 88 -10.52 5.16 -2.02
N ILE A 89 -9.72 4.75 -1.04
CA ILE A 89 -10.12 3.71 -0.08
C ILE A 89 -11.32 4.15 0.78
N GLU A 90 -11.39 5.43 1.12
CA GLU A 90 -12.49 6.04 1.86
C GLU A 90 -13.77 6.23 1.02
N LYS A 91 -13.68 6.27 -0.32
CA LYS A 91 -14.83 6.39 -1.23
C LYS A 91 -15.65 5.11 -1.35
N MET A 92 -15.34 4.06 -0.59
CA MET A 92 -16.11 2.83 -0.59
C MET A 92 -17.54 3.12 -0.10
N LYS A 93 -18.43 3.41 -1.06
CA LYS A 93 -19.85 3.67 -0.80
C LYS A 93 -20.53 2.35 -0.51
N THR A 94 -21.50 2.38 0.40
CA THR A 94 -22.54 1.35 0.44
C THR A 94 -23.17 1.29 -0.96
N ASN A 95 -23.16 0.11 -1.60
CA ASN A 95 -23.70 -0.19 -2.95
C ASN A 95 -22.78 0.02 -4.19
N MET A 96 -21.47 -0.21 -4.10
CA MET A 96 -20.63 -0.29 -5.31
C MET A 96 -20.95 -1.56 -6.13
N THR A 97 -20.86 -1.47 -7.47
CA THR A 97 -20.91 -2.66 -8.33
C THR A 97 -19.60 -3.43 -8.26
N SER A 98 -19.60 -4.71 -8.64
CA SER A 98 -18.35 -5.50 -8.73
C SER A 98 -17.33 -4.86 -9.68
N GLN A 99 -17.78 -4.21 -10.75
CA GLN A 99 -16.91 -3.51 -11.70
C GLN A 99 -16.29 -2.26 -11.08
N ASP A 100 -17.06 -1.49 -10.33
CA ASP A 100 -16.53 -0.32 -9.62
C ASP A 100 -15.51 -0.74 -8.58
N ALA A 101 -15.80 -1.79 -7.80
CA ALA A 101 -14.89 -2.37 -6.82
C ALA A 101 -13.56 -2.84 -7.45
N LEU A 102 -13.65 -3.49 -8.61
CA LEU A 102 -12.46 -3.98 -9.31
C LEU A 102 -11.61 -2.84 -9.89
N ASN A 103 -12.24 -1.88 -10.58
CA ASN A 103 -11.55 -0.71 -11.12
C ASN A 103 -10.85 0.09 -10.01
N PHE A 104 -11.52 0.14 -8.87
CA PHE A 104 -11.03 0.78 -7.68
C PHE A 104 -9.79 0.08 -7.11
N ALA A 105 -9.86 -1.24 -6.91
CA ALA A 105 -8.75 -2.06 -6.43
C ALA A 105 -7.51 -1.89 -7.34
N ILE A 106 -7.71 -1.95 -8.65
CA ILE A 106 -6.65 -1.73 -9.66
C ILE A 106 -5.98 -0.35 -9.49
N GLY A 107 -6.77 0.68 -9.14
CA GLY A 107 -6.24 2.02 -8.86
C GLY A 107 -5.32 2.03 -7.64
N VAL A 108 -5.78 1.44 -6.52
CA VAL A 108 -5.01 1.34 -5.27
C VAL A 108 -3.70 0.59 -5.49
N GLU A 109 -3.72 -0.55 -6.18
CA GLU A 109 -2.49 -1.31 -6.45
C GLU A 109 -1.48 -0.52 -7.27
N LYS A 110 -1.94 0.13 -8.34
CA LYS A 110 -1.06 0.93 -9.20
C LYS A 110 -0.40 2.08 -8.44
N ASP A 111 -1.18 2.79 -7.63
CA ASP A 111 -0.68 3.95 -6.91
C ASP A 111 0.26 3.52 -5.76
N SER A 112 0.00 2.37 -5.12
CA SER A 112 0.89 1.77 -4.11
C SER A 112 2.23 1.34 -4.73
N ILE A 113 2.20 0.70 -5.90
CA ILE A 113 3.42 0.36 -6.67
C ILE A 113 4.27 1.59 -6.97
N ILE A 114 3.63 2.69 -7.40
CA ILE A 114 4.33 3.96 -7.67
C ILE A 114 4.94 4.47 -6.37
N PHE A 115 4.13 4.58 -5.31
CA PHE A 115 4.59 5.09 -4.02
C PHE A 115 5.81 4.32 -3.49
N TYR A 116 5.77 2.98 -3.48
CA TYR A 116 6.88 2.15 -3.01
C TYR A 116 8.10 2.25 -3.92
N SER A 117 7.90 2.40 -5.23
CA SER A 117 9.00 2.62 -6.18
C SER A 117 9.73 3.94 -5.91
N GLU A 118 9.00 4.99 -5.53
CA GLU A 118 9.57 6.28 -5.16
C GLU A 118 10.28 6.27 -3.80
N LEU A 119 10.05 5.28 -2.92
CA LEU A 119 10.81 5.12 -1.67
C LEU A 119 12.22 4.56 -1.89
N ILE A 120 12.42 3.79 -2.97
CA ILE A 120 13.65 3.04 -3.26
C ILE A 120 14.95 3.88 -3.24
N PRO A 121 14.98 5.15 -3.68
CA PRO A 121 16.17 5.99 -3.60
C PRO A 121 16.58 6.35 -2.15
N TYR A 122 15.65 6.31 -1.20
CA TYR A 122 15.85 6.75 0.19
C TYR A 122 16.11 5.59 1.16
N ILE A 123 16.13 4.36 0.65
CA ILE A 123 16.33 3.14 1.44
C ILE A 123 17.60 2.46 0.95
N GLU A 124 18.54 2.24 1.87
CA GLU A 124 19.81 1.55 1.59
C GLU A 124 19.72 0.06 1.93
N GLU A 125 19.61 -0.27 3.22
CA GLU A 125 19.72 -1.66 3.71
C GLU A 125 18.48 -2.50 3.40
N GLU A 126 17.28 -1.93 3.56
CA GLU A 126 16.00 -2.65 3.43
C GLU A 126 15.40 -2.57 2.03
N LYS A 127 16.17 -2.05 1.07
CA LYS A 127 15.72 -1.82 -0.31
C LYS A 127 15.20 -3.08 -0.98
N GLN A 128 15.79 -4.23 -0.63
CA GLN A 128 15.39 -5.52 -1.18
C GLN A 128 14.00 -5.95 -0.68
N ILE A 129 13.67 -5.68 0.57
CA ILE A 129 12.36 -5.97 1.16
C ILE A 129 11.28 -5.15 0.46
N ILE A 130 11.52 -3.86 0.22
CA ILE A 130 10.57 -3.01 -0.52
C ILE A 130 10.38 -3.48 -1.96
N LYS A 131 11.45 -3.95 -2.62
CA LYS A 131 11.34 -4.54 -3.97
C LYS A 131 10.51 -5.82 -4.00
N GLU A 132 10.58 -6.62 -2.94
CA GLU A 132 9.75 -7.81 -2.79
C GLU A 132 8.27 -7.42 -2.67
N ILE A 133 7.93 -6.47 -1.78
CA ILE A 133 6.57 -5.91 -1.68
C ILE A 133 6.07 -5.40 -3.03
N ILE A 134 6.87 -4.58 -3.74
CA ILE A 134 6.51 -4.09 -5.09
C ILE A 134 6.23 -5.25 -6.07
N ALA A 135 6.96 -6.36 -5.96
CA ALA A 135 6.72 -7.52 -6.79
C ALA A 135 5.45 -8.28 -6.40
N GLU A 136 5.02 -8.21 -5.14
CA GLU A 136 3.75 -8.76 -4.64
C GLU A 136 2.57 -7.92 -5.13
N GLU A 137 2.62 -6.60 -4.98
CA GLU A 137 1.58 -5.69 -5.50
C GLU A 137 1.40 -5.79 -7.01
N LYS A 138 2.50 -6.00 -7.75
CA LYS A 138 2.41 -6.28 -9.18
C LYS A 138 1.66 -7.58 -9.47
N ARG A 139 1.79 -8.60 -8.62
CA ARG A 139 0.99 -9.83 -8.76
C ARG A 139 -0.47 -9.58 -8.41
N HIS A 140 -0.76 -8.85 -7.32
CA HIS A 140 -2.12 -8.44 -6.98
C HIS A 140 -2.81 -7.73 -8.16
N LEU A 141 -2.14 -6.74 -8.75
CA LEU A 141 -2.61 -6.02 -9.92
C LEU A 141 -2.89 -6.95 -11.11
N MET A 142 -1.99 -7.87 -11.40
CA MET A 142 -2.18 -8.84 -12.50
C MET A 142 -3.36 -9.77 -12.25
N ASP A 143 -3.52 -10.24 -11.00
CA ASP A 143 -4.62 -11.12 -10.62
C ASP A 143 -5.96 -10.38 -10.72
N LEU A 144 -6.05 -9.13 -10.24
CA LEU A 144 -7.22 -8.27 -10.39
C LEU A 144 -7.58 -8.06 -11.87
N LEU A 145 -6.60 -7.77 -12.73
CA LEU A 145 -6.83 -7.59 -14.17
C LEU A 145 -7.28 -8.88 -14.89
N SER A 146 -7.04 -10.05 -14.28
CA SER A 146 -7.46 -11.34 -14.83
C SER A 146 -8.92 -11.70 -14.52
N ILE A 147 -9.54 -11.01 -13.56
CA ILE A 147 -10.94 -11.23 -13.18
C ILE A 147 -11.86 -10.85 -14.33
N LYS A 148 -12.72 -11.80 -14.72
CA LYS A 148 -13.79 -11.58 -15.68
C LYS A 148 -15.11 -11.48 -14.92
N LEU A 149 -15.73 -10.29 -14.98
CA LEU A 149 -17.04 -10.00 -14.40
C LEU A 149 -18.16 -10.33 -15.39
#